data_AF-A0A2P1QS20-F1
#
_entry.id   AF-A0A2P1QS20-F1
#
_cell.length_a   1.000
_cell.length_b   1.000
_cell.length_c   1.000
_cell.angle_alpha   90.00
_cell.angle_beta   90.00
_cell.angle_gamma   90.00
#
_symmetry.space_group_name_H-M   'P 1'
#
loop_
_entity.id
_entity.type
_entity.pdbx_description
1 polymer ?
#
loop_
_entity_poly.entity_id
_entity_poly.type
_entity_poly.pdbx_seq_one_letter_code
_entity_poly.pdbx_strand_id
1 'polypeptide(L)' 'MDQKIECPHCKKKFDSPEPEAIRMARFEDQWMNHCEEMFRKGWRPGKFENLPEFLQTKRIGLYYEKLEKRIKARKEAT' A
#
# COMPACT_ATOMS: atom_id res chain seq x y z
N MET A 1 -14.85 8.64 12.11
CA MET A 1 -15.29 7.99 13.36
C MET A 1 -14.09 7.94 14.27
N ASP A 2 -13.82 9.08 14.89
CA ASP A 2 -12.61 9.40 15.63
C ASP A 2 -12.76 8.85 17.05
N GLN A 3 -12.24 7.64 17.27
CA GLN A 3 -12.26 7.02 18.59
C GLN A 3 -11.19 7.70 19.46
N LYS A 4 -11.61 8.74 20.20
CA LYS A 4 -10.77 9.39 21.21
C LYS A 4 -10.74 8.52 22.45
N ILE A 5 -9.57 7.96 22.76
CA ILE A 5 -9.34 7.19 23.97
C ILE A 5 -9.07 8.19 25.10
N GLU A 6 -9.88 8.13 26.16
CA GLU A 6 -9.75 8.97 27.34
C GLU A 6 -9.16 8.15 28.50
N CYS A 7 -8.13 8.69 29.16
CA CYS A 7 -7.57 8.06 30.36
C CYS A 7 -8.51 8.28 31.55
N PRO A 8 -9.02 7.22 32.22
CA PRO A 8 -10.00 7.36 33.30
C PRO A 8 -9.47 8.09 34.54
N HIS A 9 -8.14 8.21 34.68
CA HIS A 9 -7.52 8.79 35.87
C HIS A 9 -7.15 10.28 35.72
N CYS A 10 -6.88 10.76 34.51
CA CYS A 10 -6.44 12.13 34.26
C CYS A 10 -7.23 12.88 33.18
N LYS A 11 -8.26 12.24 32.58
CA LYS A 11 -9.17 12.78 31.55
C LYS A 11 -8.49 13.43 30.35
N LYS A 12 -7.20 13.12 30.14
CA LYS A 12 -6.43 13.62 29.00
C LYS A 12 -6.86 12.84 27.77
N LYS A 13 -7.29 13.55 26.73
CA LYS A 13 -7.71 12.97 25.46
C LYS A 13 -6.49 12.82 24.57
N PHE A 14 -6.24 11.61 24.12
CA PHE A 14 -5.25 11.36 23.08
C PHE A 14 -6.00 11.24 21.76
N ASP A 15 -5.70 12.13 20.81
CA ASP A 15 -5.97 11.85 19.41
C ASP A 15 -5.07 10.66 19.06
N SER A 16 -5.65 9.55 18.61
CA SER A 16 -4.87 8.39 18.17
C SER A 16 -4.75 8.44 16.64
N PRO A 17 -3.68 9.05 16.08
CA PRO A 17 -3.41 9.07 14.65
C PRO A 17 -2.73 7.78 14.16
N GLU A 18 -2.24 6.94 15.08
CA GLU A 18 -1.52 5.70 14.76
C GLU A 18 -2.36 4.60 14.08
N PRO A 19 -3.63 4.32 14.44
CA PRO A 19 -4.34 3.17 13.87
C PRO A 19 -4.63 3.31 12.38
N GLU A 20 -4.83 4.52 11.86
CA GLU A 20 -5.13 4.73 10.44
C GLU A 20 -3.87 4.67 9.57
N ALA A 21 -2.80 5.36 9.96
CA ALA A 21 -1.52 5.27 9.26
C ALA A 21 -0.95 3.84 9.26
N ILE A 22 -1.06 3.12 10.39
CA ILE A 22 -0.65 1.71 10.48
C ILE A 22 -1.57 0.81 9.64
N ARG A 23 -2.88 1.09 9.60
CA ARG A 23 -3.83 0.35 8.75
C ARG A 23 -3.52 0.54 7.26
N MET A 24 -3.25 1.78 6.84
CA MET A 24 -2.86 2.08 5.46
C MET A 24 -1.53 1.41 5.10
N ALA A 25 -0.53 1.49 5.98
CA ALA A 25 0.76 0.83 5.74
C ALA A 25 0.65 -0.69 5.60
N ARG A 26 -0.23 -1.34 6.39
CA ARG A 26 -0.53 -2.78 6.26
C ARG A 26 -1.27 -3.11 4.97
N PHE A 27 -2.22 -2.25 4.57
CA PHE A 27 -2.98 -2.44 3.35
C PHE A 27 -2.09 -2.34 2.11
N GLU A 28 -1.21 -1.34 2.06
CA GLU A 28 -0.21 -1.20 1.00
C GLU A 28 0.71 -2.42 0.93
N ASP A 29 1.13 -2.95 2.08
CA ASP A 29 1.98 -4.14 2.15
C ASP A 29 1.28 -5.38 1.60
N GLN A 30 0.02 -5.61 1.98
CA GLN A 30 -0.80 -6.70 1.44
C GLN A 30 -0.97 -6.58 -0.08
N TRP A 31 -1.19 -5.37 -0.59
CA TRP A 31 -1.31 -5.13 -2.02
C TRP A 31 -0.01 -5.45 -2.78
N MET A 32 1.14 -4.99 -2.27
CA MET A 32 2.43 -5.28 -2.88
C MET A 32 2.74 -6.78 -2.86
N ASN A 33 2.49 -7.47 -1.74
CA ASN A 33 2.67 -8.91 -1.63
C ASN A 33 1.77 -9.66 -2.63
N HIS A 34 0.50 -9.28 -2.74
CA HIS A 34 -0.42 -9.86 -3.72
C HIS A 34 0.07 -9.65 -5.16
N CYS A 35 0.54 -8.44 -5.49
CA CYS A 35 1.11 -8.15 -6.80
C CYS A 35 2.36 -9.00 -7.08
N GLU A 36 3.25 -9.20 -6.12
CA GLU A 36 4.44 -10.05 -6.30
C GLU A 36 4.08 -11.52 -6.47
N GLU A 37 3.10 -12.03 -5.73
CA GLU A 37 2.63 -13.41 -5.86
C GLU A 37 2.00 -13.66 -7.23
N MET A 38 1.19 -12.71 -7.71
CA MET A 38 0.62 -12.76 -9.05
C MET A 38 1.70 -12.62 -10.14
N PHE A 39 2.71 -11.77 -9.90
CA PHE A 39 3.86 -11.63 -10.79
C PHE A 39 4.69 -12.91 -10.91
N ARG A 40 4.86 -13.65 -9.81
CA ARG A 40 5.47 -14.98 -9.81
C ARG A 40 4.67 -15.99 -10.62
N LYS A 41 3.34 -15.90 -10.59
CA LYS A 41 2.42 -16.73 -11.40
C LYS A 41 2.36 -16.30 -12.88
N GLY A 42 3.14 -15.29 -13.30
CA GLY A 42 3.19 -14.79 -14.67
C GLY A 42 2.13 -13.74 -15.00
N TRP A 43 1.30 -13.35 -14.02
CA TRP A 43 0.31 -12.30 -14.18
C TRP A 43 0.95 -10.93 -13.95
N ARG A 44 0.57 -9.93 -14.75
CA ARG A 44 1.08 -8.56 -14.61
C ARG A 44 -0.07 -7.65 -14.19
N PRO A 45 0.04 -6.96 -13.04
CA PRO A 45 -0.95 -5.96 -12.69
C PRO A 45 -1.00 -4.86 -13.76
N GLY A 46 -2.20 -4.33 -14.01
CA GLY A 46 -2.43 -3.22 -14.93
C GLY A 46 -1.74 -1.93 -14.48
N LYS A 47 -1.80 -0.87 -15.29
CA LYS A 47 -1.16 0.43 -14.93
C LYS A 47 -1.64 0.96 -13.58
N PHE A 48 -0.75 1.64 -12.86
CA PHE A 48 -1.06 2.31 -11.60
C PHE A 48 -2.27 3.26 -11.71
N GLU A 49 -2.40 3.95 -12.85
CA GLU A 49 -3.53 4.86 -13.14
C GLU A 49 -4.90 4.16 -13.19
N ASN A 50 -4.93 2.85 -13.45
CA ASN A 50 -6.16 2.05 -13.44
C ASN A 50 -6.50 1.49 -12.05
N LEU A 51 -5.64 1.72 -11.05
CA LEU A 51 -5.95 1.34 -9.69
C LEU A 51 -6.99 2.28 -9.10
N PRO A 52 -7.88 1.79 -8.24
CA PRO A 52 -8.82 2.65 -7.53
C PRO A 52 -8.07 3.65 -6.64
N GLU A 53 -8.63 4.84 -6.44
CA GLU A 53 -7.97 5.98 -5.78
C GLU A 53 -7.39 5.64 -4.40
N PHE A 54 -8.03 4.74 -3.64
CA PHE A 54 -7.53 4.30 -2.33
C PHE A 54 -6.19 3.53 -2.39
N LEU A 55 -5.85 2.95 -3.55
CA LEU A 55 -4.57 2.30 -3.83
C LEU A 55 -3.58 3.23 -4.53
N GLN A 56 -4.02 4.41 -4.98
CA GLN A 56 -3.15 5.41 -5.61
C GLN A 56 -2.33 6.17 -4.57
N THR A 57 -1.78 5.46 -3.59
CA THR A 57 -0.89 6.05 -2.59
C THR A 57 0.51 6.23 -3.18
N LYS A 58 1.28 7.17 -2.62
CA LYS A 58 2.67 7.40 -3.03
C LYS A 58 3.53 6.14 -2.96
N ARG A 59 3.29 5.27 -1.97
CA ARG A 59 4.08 4.03 -1.78
C ARG A 59 3.79 3.00 -2.87
N ILE A 60 2.52 2.80 -3.23
CA ILE A 60 2.14 1.90 -4.32
C ILE A 60 2.62 2.45 -5.66
N GLY A 61 2.55 3.77 -5.88
CA GLY A 61 3.09 4.40 -7.09
C GLY A 61 4.58 4.09 -7.30
N LEU A 62 5.38 4.22 -6.25
CA LEU A 62 6.81 3.85 -6.27
C LEU A 62 7.03 2.36 -6.52
N TYR A 63 6.17 1.49 -5.98
CA TYR A 63 6.23 0.05 -6.25
C TYR A 63 5.97 -0.25 -7.73
N TYR A 64 4.94 0.36 -8.33
CA TYR A 64 4.61 0.16 -9.74
C TYR A 64 5.71 0.65 -10.68
N GLU A 65 6.31 1.81 -10.41
CA GLU A 65 7.44 2.30 -11.22
C GLU A 65 8.61 1.30 -11.23
N LYS A 66 8.93 0.72 -10.06
CA LYS A 66 9.95 -0.33 -9.94
C LYS A 66 9.51 -1.61 -10.67
N LEU A 67 8.23 -1.97 -10.59
CA LEU A 67 7.68 -3.14 -11.28
C LEU A 67 7.79 -3.00 -12.80
N GLU A 68 7.44 -1.84 -13.35
CA GLU A 68 7.58 -1.56 -14.79
C GLU A 68 9.03 -1.63 -15.25
N LYS A 69 9.96 -1.06 -14.48
CA LYS A 69 11.41 -1.19 -14.73
C LYS A 69 11.85 -2.66 -14.75
N ARG A 70 11.38 -3.49 -13.80
CA ARG A 70 11.65 -4.94 -13.76
C ARG A 70 11.05 -5.67 -14.97
N ILE A 71 9.83 -5.31 -15.37
CA ILE A 71 9.15 -5.90 -16.55
C ILE A 71 9.93 -5.58 -17.82
N LYS A 72 10.35 -4.32 -17.99
CA LYS A 72 11.14 -3.87 -19.14
C LYS A 72 12.48 -4.61 -19.21
N ALA A 73 13.22 -4.68 -18.09
CA ALA A 73 14.49 -5.40 -18.02
C ALA A 73 14.35 -6.90 -18.35
N ARG A 74 13.27 -7.57 -17.90
CA ARG A 74 13.00 -8.97 -18.28
C ARG A 74 12.65 -9.13 -19.76
N LYS A 75 12.02 -8.13 -20.38
CA LYS A 75 11.71 -8.13 -21.82
C LYS A 75 12.95 -7.94 -22.70
N GLU A 76 13.93 -7.17 -22.23
CA GLU A 76 15.18 -6.92 -22.96
C GLU A 76 16.20 -8.06 -22.80
N ALA A 77 16.01 -8.93 -21.80
CA ALA A 77 16.86 -10.10 -21.54
C ALA A 77 16.39 -11.41 -22.22
N THR A 78 15.34 -11.38 -23.04
CA THR A 78 14.82 -12.50 -23.84
C THR A 78 14.84 -12.12 -25.31
#